data_AF-A0A4U2Z3F8-F1
#
_entry.id   AF-A0A4U2Z3F8-F1
#
_cell.length_a   1.000
_cell.length_b   1.000
_cell.length_c   1.000
_cell.angle_alpha   90.00
_cell.angle_beta   90.00
_cell.angle_gamma   90.00
#
_symmetry.space_group_name_H-M   'P 1'
#
loop_
_entity.id
_entity.type
_entity.pdbx_description
1 polymer ?
#
loop_
_entity_poly.entity_id
_entity_poly.type
_entity_poly.pdbx_seq_one_letter_code
_entity_poly.pdbx_strand_id
1 'polypeptide(L)'
;MVGEVLMTQDILVEDFLTIFVSSTLVLVFGGFYVGIYTAVKVKLLKNWAMPFGYIFWVLTAYCLYLMGSLMHVNDFTAKALVVAALGLLLLPHAVYYMQDRVHEENEH
;
A
#
# COMPACT_ATOMS: atom_id res chain seq x y z
N MET A 1 -2.34 -1.76 44.98
CA MET A 1 -1.51 -2.50 44.03
C MET A 1 -1.80 -1.96 42.66
N VAL A 2 -0.91 -1.08 42.18
CA VAL A 2 -0.93 -0.48 40.85
C VAL A 2 -0.35 -1.53 39.90
N GLY A 3 -1.03 -1.87 38.81
CA GLY A 3 -0.36 -2.61 37.73
C GLY A 3 -1.20 -3.51 36.84
N GLU A 4 -2.51 -3.63 37.04
CA GLU A 4 -3.36 -4.49 36.20
C GLU A 4 -4.28 -3.65 35.31
N VAL A 5 -3.67 -2.77 34.51
CA VAL A 5 -4.33 -2.08 33.40
C VAL A 5 -3.46 -2.25 32.15
N LEU A 6 -3.26 -3.50 31.76
CA LEU A 6 -2.91 -3.86 30.40
C LEU A 6 -3.94 -4.89 29.95
N MET A 7 -5.17 -4.40 29.72
CA MET A 7 -6.08 -5.01 28.76
C MET A 7 -5.46 -4.82 27.36
N THR A 8 -4.33 -5.48 27.13
CA THR A 8 -3.82 -5.63 25.78
C THR A 8 -4.81 -6.56 25.09
N GLN A 9 -5.43 -6.11 24.00
CA GLN A 9 -5.98 -7.04 23.03
C GLN A 9 -4.78 -7.84 22.54
N ASP A 10 -4.47 -8.96 23.20
CA ASP A 10 -3.39 -9.83 22.80
C ASP A 10 -3.70 -10.29 21.38
N ILE A 11 -2.95 -9.76 20.42
CA ILE A 11 -2.82 -10.38 19.11
C ILE A 11 -2.44 -11.82 19.41
N LEU A 12 -3.25 -12.79 18.95
CA LEU A 12 -2.90 -14.19 19.15
C LEU A 12 -1.48 -14.39 18.62
N VAL A 13 -0.61 -14.98 19.43
CA VAL A 13 0.80 -15.20 19.06
C VAL A 13 0.91 -15.97 17.74
N GLU A 14 -0.10 -16.77 17.43
CA GLU A 14 -0.27 -17.52 16.18
C GLU A 14 -0.48 -16.62 14.95
N ASP A 15 -1.16 -15.48 15.12
CA ASP A 15 -1.46 -14.51 14.05
C ASP A 15 -0.32 -13.51 13.83
N PHE A 16 0.55 -13.31 14.84
CA PHE A 16 1.65 -12.35 14.78
C PHE A 16 2.54 -12.54 13.55
N LEU A 17 2.96 -13.77 13.27
CA LEU A 17 3.85 -14.06 12.14
C LEU A 17 3.16 -13.71 10.81
N THR A 18 1.88 -14.04 10.67
CA THR A 18 1.08 -13.75 9.47
C THR A 18 0.90 -12.24 9.27
N ILE A 19 0.61 -11.49 10.34
CA ILE A 19 0.53 -10.03 10.33
C ILE A 19 1.88 -9.41 9.95
N PHE A 20 2.98 -9.89 10.52
CA PHE A 20 4.32 -9.40 10.22
C PHE A 20 4.72 -9.66 8.76
N VAL A 21 4.50 -10.87 8.26
CA VAL A 21 4.80 -11.23 6.87
C VAL A 21 3.91 -10.44 5.91
N SER A 22 2.59 -10.35 6.17
CA SER A 22 1.68 -9.59 5.31
C SER A 22 2.04 -8.11 5.27
N SER A 23 2.36 -7.47 6.40
CA SER A 23 2.80 -6.07 6.43
C SER A 23 4.11 -5.83 5.66
N THR A 24 5.06 -6.77 5.74
CA THR A 24 6.30 -6.71 4.96
C THR A 24 6.00 -6.84 3.46
N LEU A 25 5.11 -7.75 3.09
CA LEU A 25 4.68 -7.94 1.70
C LEU A 25 3.94 -6.72 1.14
N VAL A 26 3.17 -5.99 1.96
CA VAL A 26 2.56 -4.70 1.56
C VAL A 26 3.63 -3.73 1.08
N LEU A 27 4.75 -3.62 1.80
CA LEU A 27 5.84 -2.73 1.40
C LEU A 27 6.54 -3.20 0.12
N VAL A 28 6.80 -4.50 0.02
CA VAL A 28 7.46 -5.09 -1.15
C VAL A 28 6.60 -4.92 -2.40
N PHE A 29 5.35 -5.35 -2.37
CA PHE A 29 4.44 -5.26 -3.51
C PHE A 29 4.03 -3.82 -3.82
N GLY A 30 3.83 -2.98 -2.79
CA GLY A 30 3.56 -1.56 -2.98
C GLY A 30 4.73 -0.84 -3.63
N GLY A 31 5.96 -1.18 -3.22
CA GLY A 31 7.19 -0.71 -3.84
C GLY A 31 7.31 -1.14 -5.30
N PHE A 32 7.01 -2.41 -5.62
CA PHE A 32 6.99 -2.89 -7.01
C PHE A 32 5.94 -2.18 -7.86
N TYR A 33 4.73 -1.95 -7.33
CA TYR A 33 3.71 -1.20 -8.05
C TYR A 33 4.20 0.20 -8.42
N VAL A 34 4.68 0.97 -7.43
CA VAL A 34 5.18 2.34 -7.65
C VAL A 34 6.41 2.33 -8.56
N GLY A 35 7.32 1.36 -8.38
CA GLY A 35 8.53 1.22 -9.18
C GLY A 35 8.23 0.89 -10.65
N ILE A 36 7.33 -0.04 -10.93
CA ILE A 36 6.91 -0.38 -12.31
C ILE A 36 6.17 0.80 -12.93
N TYR A 37 5.24 1.42 -12.20
CA TYR A 37 4.51 2.59 -12.68
C TYR A 37 5.48 3.71 -13.09
N THR A 38 6.45 4.00 -12.21
CA THR A 38 7.51 4.99 -12.44
C THR A 38 8.35 4.62 -13.66
N ALA A 39 8.84 3.38 -13.73
CA ALA A 39 9.65 2.88 -14.84
C ALA A 39 8.94 3.00 -16.19
N VAL A 40 7.63 2.74 -16.24
CA VAL A 40 6.83 2.95 -17.47
C VAL A 40 6.71 4.44 -17.79
N LYS A 41 6.39 5.28 -16.81
CA LYS A 41 6.19 6.72 -17.05
C LYS A 41 7.46 7.45 -17.50
N VAL A 42 8.63 7.04 -17.00
CA VAL A 42 9.92 7.58 -17.44
C VAL A 42 10.48 6.86 -18.68
N LYS A 43 9.67 6.05 -19.37
CA LYS A 43 10.00 5.30 -20.60
C LYS A 43 11.16 4.30 -20.45
N LEU A 44 11.48 3.88 -19.21
CA LEU A 44 12.47 2.83 -18.94
C LEU A 44 11.89 1.44 -19.24
N LEU A 45 10.59 1.24 -18.99
CA LEU A 45 9.82 0.06 -19.39
C LEU A 45 8.77 0.40 -20.45
N LYS A 46 8.40 -0.60 -21.27
CA LYS A 46 7.31 -0.47 -22.24
C LYS A 46 5.96 -0.33 -21.53
N ASN A 47 5.04 0.41 -22.13
CA ASN A 47 3.67 0.58 -21.62
C ASN A 47 2.93 -0.75 -21.36
N TRP A 48 3.30 -1.83 -22.07
CA TRP A 48 2.75 -3.16 -21.85
C TRP A 48 3.08 -3.76 -20.47
N ALA A 49 4.03 -3.18 -19.73
CA ALA A 49 4.34 -3.58 -18.36
C ALA A 49 3.37 -3.01 -17.31
N MET A 50 2.52 -2.03 -17.66
CA MET A 50 1.55 -1.44 -16.72
C MET A 50 0.60 -2.45 -16.06
N PRO A 51 0.02 -3.44 -16.77
CA PRO A 51 -0.79 -4.47 -16.15
C PRO A 51 -0.07 -5.22 -15.02
N PHE A 52 1.24 -5.45 -15.14
CA PHE A 52 2.03 -6.06 -14.07
C PHE A 52 2.07 -5.18 -12.82
N GLY A 53 2.22 -3.87 -12.98
CA GLY A 53 2.10 -2.92 -11.87
C GLY A 53 0.76 -3.07 -11.14
N TYR A 54 -0.35 -3.08 -11.88
CA TYR A 54 -1.68 -3.24 -11.27
C TYR A 54 -1.88 -4.59 -10.57
N ILE A 55 -1.26 -5.67 -11.05
CA ILE A 55 -1.23 -6.96 -10.34
C ILE A 55 -0.55 -6.80 -8.97
N PHE A 56 0.60 -6.12 -8.90
CA PHE A 56 1.28 -5.84 -7.63
C PHE A 56 0.45 -4.94 -6.71
N TRP A 57 -0.33 -4.00 -7.26
CA TRP A 57 -1.26 -3.22 -6.46
C TRP A 57 -2.39 -4.09 -5.87
N VAL A 58 -3.01 -4.96 -6.66
CA VAL A 58 -4.03 -5.90 -6.16
C VAL A 58 -3.45 -6.79 -5.07
N LEU A 59 -2.22 -7.28 -5.25
CA LEU A 59 -1.55 -8.11 -4.26
C LEU A 59 -1.25 -7.34 -2.97
N THR A 60 -0.87 -6.07 -3.08
CA THR A 60 -0.69 -5.16 -1.93
C THR A 60 -2.01 -4.96 -1.19
N ALA A 61 -3.11 -4.72 -1.92
CA ALA A 61 -4.44 -4.56 -1.34
C ALA A 61 -4.90 -5.84 -0.64
N TYR A 62 -4.59 -7.01 -1.21
CA TYR A 62 -4.87 -8.30 -0.59
C TYR A 62 -4.07 -8.51 0.70
N CYS A 63 -2.79 -8.15 0.73
CA CYS A 63 -1.98 -8.20 1.95
C CYS A 63 -2.49 -7.23 3.03
N LEU A 64 -2.92 -6.02 2.64
CA LEU A 64 -3.58 -5.07 3.55
C LEU A 64 -4.88 -5.64 4.13
N TYR A 65 -5.68 -6.32 3.30
CA TYR A 65 -6.90 -6.99 3.75
C TYR A 65 -6.62 -8.11 4.75
N LEU A 66 -5.64 -8.99 4.47
CA LEU A 66 -5.25 -10.05 5.39
C LEU A 66 -4.77 -9.47 6.73
N MET A 67 -3.87 -8.49 6.69
CA MET A 67 -3.36 -7.84 7.91
C MET A 67 -4.50 -7.21 8.72
N GLY A 68 -5.41 -6.49 8.07
CA GLY A 68 -6.58 -5.89 8.70
C GLY A 68 -7.53 -6.91 9.31
N SER A 69 -7.75 -8.04 8.64
CA SER A 69 -8.63 -9.10 9.15
C SER A 69 -8.04 -9.81 10.37
N LEU A 70 -6.74 -10.09 10.39
CA LEU A 70 -6.09 -10.84 11.47
C LEU A 70 -5.82 -9.98 12.71
N MET A 71 -5.55 -8.68 12.55
CA MET A 71 -5.29 -7.81 13.70
C MET A 71 -6.53 -7.55 14.58
N HIS A 72 -7.71 -8.14 14.27
CA HIS A 72 -8.97 -7.90 14.97
C HIS A 72 -9.22 -6.40 15.24
N VAL A 73 -8.88 -5.58 14.25
CA VAL A 73 -8.81 -4.14 14.44
C VAL A 73 -10.20 -3.55 14.50
N ASN A 74 -10.31 -2.47 15.25
CA ASN A 74 -11.51 -1.65 15.30
C ASN A 74 -11.91 -1.18 13.88
N ASP A 75 -13.21 -0.95 13.64
CA ASP A 75 -13.77 -0.55 12.34
C ASP A 75 -13.04 0.65 11.72
N PHE A 76 -12.50 1.53 12.57
CA PHE A 76 -11.70 2.67 12.16
C PHE A 76 -10.43 2.26 11.39
N THR A 77 -9.67 1.30 11.91
CA THR A 77 -8.42 0.85 11.28
C THR A 77 -8.70 0.11 9.99
N ALA A 78 -9.76 -0.71 9.93
CA ALA A 78 -10.17 -1.36 8.69
C ALA A 78 -10.48 -0.32 7.59
N LYS A 79 -11.21 0.75 7.93
CA LYS A 79 -11.45 1.87 7.02
C LYS A 79 -10.16 2.58 6.62
N ALA A 80 -9.24 2.80 7.57
CA ALA A 80 -7.94 3.42 7.28
C ALA A 80 -7.10 2.59 6.29
N LEU A 81 -7.12 1.25 6.39
CA LEU A 81 -6.42 0.36 5.45
C LEU A 81 -7.01 0.43 4.03
N VAL A 82 -8.33 0.54 3.91
CA VAL A 82 -8.98 0.76 2.60
C VAL A 82 -8.57 2.11 2.01
N VAL A 83 -8.56 3.17 2.82
CA VAL A 83 -8.09 4.49 2.40
C VAL A 83 -6.62 4.44 2.00
N ALA A 84 -5.78 3.69 2.73
CA ALA A 84 -4.38 3.49 2.37
C ALA A 84 -4.22 2.79 1.03
N ALA A 85 -4.99 1.74 0.74
CA ALA A 85 -4.96 1.04 -0.55
C ALA A 85 -5.35 1.96 -1.72
N LEU A 86 -6.40 2.78 -1.54
CA LEU A 86 -6.82 3.78 -2.53
C LEU A 86 -5.78 4.88 -2.71
N GLY A 87 -5.23 5.38 -1.60
CA GLY A 87 -4.15 6.36 -1.60
C GLY A 87 -2.96 5.84 -2.38
N LEU A 88 -2.55 4.59 -2.14
CA LEU A 88 -1.44 3.95 -2.83
C LEU A 88 -1.72 3.84 -4.33
N LEU A 89 -2.96 3.54 -4.75
CA LEU A 89 -3.34 3.51 -6.16
C LEU A 89 -3.19 4.89 -6.81
N LEU A 90 -3.74 5.93 -6.17
CA LEU A 90 -3.89 7.26 -6.74
C LEU A 90 -2.61 8.10 -6.68
N LEU A 91 -1.73 7.85 -5.71
CA LEU A 91 -0.52 8.65 -5.48
C LEU A 91 0.37 8.77 -6.73
N PRO A 92 0.73 7.67 -7.42
CA PRO A 92 1.52 7.76 -8.64
C PRO A 92 0.77 8.50 -9.75
N HIS A 93 -0.55 8.32 -9.87
CA HIS A 93 -1.33 9.05 -10.86
C HIS A 93 -1.31 10.57 -10.60
N ALA A 94 -1.50 10.99 -9.35
CA ALA A 94 -1.51 12.40 -8.97
C ALA A 94 -0.14 13.07 -9.16
N VAL A 95 0.94 12.42 -8.70
CA VAL A 95 2.30 12.97 -8.79
C VAL A 95 2.69 13.19 -10.26
N TYR A 96 2.48 12.18 -11.11
CA TYR A 96 2.84 12.30 -12.52
C TYR A 96 1.96 13.28 -13.27
N TYR A 97 0.69 13.43 -12.91
CA TYR A 97 -0.17 14.47 -13.46
C TYR A 97 0.35 15.88 -13.14
N MET A 98 0.75 16.13 -11.89
CA MET A 98 1.32 17.42 -11.49
C MET A 98 2.66 17.70 -12.20
N GLN A 99 3.52 16.68 -12.32
CA GLN A 99 4.81 16.81 -13.01
C GLN A 99 4.64 17.18 -14.49
N ASP A 100 3.70 16.54 -15.17
CA ASP A 100 3.39 16.79 -16.58
C ASP A 100 2.90 18.23 -16.79
N ARG A 101 1.99 18.70 -15.92
CA ARG A 101 1.50 20.09 -15.93
C ARG A 101 2.59 21.13 -15.71
N VAL A 102 3.48 20.88 -14.77
CA VAL A 102 4.61 21.78 -14.50
C VAL A 102 5.58 21.79 -15.68
N HIS A 103 5.79 20.65 -16.37
CA HIS A 103 6.58 20.64 -17.60
C HIS A 103 5.93 21.48 -18.70
N GLU A 104 4.62 21.32 -18.93
CA GLU A 104 3.88 22.12 -19.92
C GLU A 104 3.98 23.63 -19.64
N GLU A 105 3.85 24.05 -18.37
CA GLU A 105 3.89 25.48 -18.00
C GLU A 105 5.29 26.11 -18.08
N ASN A 106 6.37 25.33 -17.90
CA ASN A 106 7.74 25.85 -17.88
C ASN A 106 8.50 25.70 -19.21
N GLU A 107 7.97 24.97 -20.19
CA GLU A 107 8.54 24.88 -21.55
C GLU A 107 8.12 26.05 -22.47
N HIS A 108 7.63 27.16 -21.90
CA HIS A 108 7.37 28.42 -22.59
C HIS A 108 8.52 29.43 -22.47
#